data_AF-A0A972IJ31-F1
#
_entry.id   AF-A0A972IJ31-F1
#
_cell.length_a   1.000
_cell.length_b   1.000
_cell.length_c   1.000
_cell.angle_alpha   90.00
_cell.angle_beta   90.00
_cell.angle_gamma   90.00
#
_symmetry.space_group_name_H-M   'P 1'
#
loop_
_entity.id
_entity.type
_entity.pdbx_description
1 polymer ?
#
loop_
_entity_poly.entity_id
_entity_poly.type
_entity_poly.pdbx_seq_one_letter_code
_entity_poly.pdbx_strand_id
1 'polypeptide(L)'
;MRCSCGLAILAALIASGCGEDPFDTGPTRSAAPEAFGISVDTVETAGKPVASQEAAKTGDAPKPEPPPEPPPQPQPRLEKAQAGASGKGDYGAGILTTPLSVYFRAQERVIFDQVTYFLKLFKASNGRAPKSHEEFMNDVIKANMVKLPTLRPGDEYFYDPQKEELFVLKRQ
;
A
#
# COMPACT_ATOMS: atom_id res chain seq x y z
N MET A 1 0.52 -71.00 -12.76
CA MET A 1 1.30 -70.51 -13.91
C MET A 1 1.59 -69.04 -13.70
N ARG A 2 2.86 -68.73 -13.43
CA ARG A 2 3.41 -67.38 -13.25
C ARG A 2 3.99 -67.00 -14.60
N CYS A 3 3.56 -65.88 -15.18
CA CYS A 3 4.19 -65.32 -16.38
C CYS A 3 4.93 -64.04 -15.98
N SER A 4 6.16 -64.24 -15.53
CA SER A 4 7.18 -63.21 -15.40
C SER A 4 7.88 -63.09 -16.75
N CYS A 5 7.76 -61.95 -17.44
CA CYS A 5 8.59 -61.64 -18.59
C CYS A 5 8.80 -60.14 -18.72
N GLY A 6 10.05 -59.72 -18.50
CA GLY A 6 10.68 -58.53 -19.06
C GLY A 6 10.22 -57.19 -18.47
N LEU A 7 11.07 -56.20 -18.28
CA LEU A 7 12.47 -56.08 -18.63
C LEU A 7 12.95 -54.88 -17.81
N ALA A 8 13.95 -55.11 -16.97
CA ALA A 8 14.68 -54.06 -16.29
C ALA A 8 15.49 -53.27 -17.32
N ILE A 9 15.01 -52.08 -17.69
CA ILE A 9 15.73 -51.00 -18.39
C ILE A 9 15.06 -49.72 -17.88
N LEU A 10 15.64 -48.87 -17.03
CA LEU A 10 16.76 -48.00 -17.33
C LEU A 10 17.28 -47.38 -16.01
N ALA A 11 18.15 -48.09 -15.28
CA ALA A 11 18.95 -47.50 -14.21
C ALA A 11 20.30 -47.07 -14.79
N ALA A 12 20.35 -45.90 -15.42
CA ALA A 12 21.59 -45.21 -15.78
C ALA A 12 21.28 -43.81 -16.31
N LEU A 13 21.38 -42.77 -15.46
CA LEU A 13 21.77 -41.39 -15.81
C LEU A 13 21.39 -40.39 -14.70
N ILE A 14 22.08 -40.40 -13.55
CA ILE A 14 22.37 -39.17 -12.77
C ILE A 14 23.68 -39.38 -12.01
N ALA A 15 24.79 -39.47 -12.75
CA ALA A 15 26.15 -39.36 -12.21
C ALA A 15 26.88 -38.24 -12.98
N SER A 16 26.38 -37.03 -12.78
CA SER A 16 26.95 -35.73 -13.13
C SER A 16 26.30 -34.81 -12.11
N GLY A 17 26.94 -34.51 -10.98
CA GLY A 17 28.08 -33.60 -10.95
C GLY A 17 27.56 -32.18 -10.78
N CYS A 18 27.08 -31.84 -9.58
CA CYS A 18 26.95 -30.46 -9.09
C CYS A 18 27.57 -30.44 -7.68
N GLY A 19 28.89 -30.57 -7.64
CA GLY A 19 29.69 -30.09 -6.53
C GLY A 19 30.28 -28.76 -6.97
N GLU A 20 29.62 -27.66 -6.63
CA GLU A 20 30.20 -26.32 -6.66
C GLU A 20 29.47 -25.46 -5.60
N ASP A 21 30.22 -25.13 -4.56
CA ASP A 21 29.83 -24.29 -3.43
C ASP A 21 29.61 -22.84 -3.91
N PRO A 22 28.49 -22.17 -3.56
CA PRO A 22 28.21 -20.81 -4.00
C PRO A 22 28.96 -19.72 -3.20
N PHE A 23 30.11 -20.04 -2.60
CA PHE A 23 30.86 -19.11 -1.75
C PHE A 23 32.33 -18.92 -2.17
N ASP A 24 32.66 -19.10 -3.45
CA ASP A 24 33.96 -18.71 -3.99
C ASP A 24 34.03 -17.18 -4.11
N THR A 25 34.57 -16.57 -3.06
CA THR A 25 34.89 -15.15 -2.96
C THR A 25 36.22 -14.91 -3.66
N GLY A 26 36.14 -14.65 -4.97
CA GLY A 26 37.30 -14.26 -5.77
C GLY A 26 37.97 -12.96 -5.26
N PRO A 27 39.30 -12.83 -5.39
CA PRO A 27 40.06 -11.73 -4.82
C PRO A 27 40.05 -10.47 -5.72
N THR A 28 40.14 -9.32 -5.04
CA THR A 28 40.56 -7.99 -5.52
C THR A 28 39.68 -7.22 -6.50
N ARG A 29 39.03 -6.17 -5.98
CA ARG A 29 39.23 -4.81 -6.52
C ARG A 29 39.24 -3.79 -5.38
N SER A 30 40.44 -3.56 -4.84
CA SER A 30 40.75 -2.30 -4.18
C SER A 30 40.70 -1.20 -5.23
N ALA A 31 39.72 -0.31 -5.12
CA ALA A 31 39.70 1.00 -5.76
C ALA A 31 38.71 1.89 -5.00
N ALA A 32 39.25 2.73 -4.11
CA ALA A 32 38.59 3.96 -3.69
C ALA A 32 38.35 4.85 -4.92
N PRO A 33 37.30 5.67 -4.90
CA PRO A 33 37.57 7.09 -4.64
C PRO A 33 36.60 7.71 -3.62
N GLU A 34 37.20 8.34 -2.61
CA GLU A 34 37.01 9.73 -2.23
C GLU A 34 35.65 10.40 -2.50
N ALA A 35 35.08 10.90 -1.39
CA ALA A 35 34.36 12.17 -1.28
C ALA A 35 32.94 12.29 -1.88
N PHE A 36 31.94 11.83 -1.11
CA PHE A 36 30.70 12.58 -0.97
C PHE A 36 30.58 13.06 0.49
N GLY A 37 30.97 14.32 0.69
CA GLY A 37 30.88 15.02 1.96
C GLY A 37 29.42 15.26 2.35
N ILE A 38 28.98 14.57 3.40
CA ILE A 38 27.78 14.94 4.15
C ILE A 38 28.28 15.67 5.38
N SER A 39 28.45 16.99 5.24
CA SER A 39 28.65 17.89 6.36
C SER A 39 27.35 17.97 7.14
N VAL A 40 27.31 17.35 8.32
CA VAL A 40 26.29 17.60 9.33
C VAL A 40 26.58 18.98 9.93
N ASP A 41 25.87 20.00 9.44
CA ASP A 41 25.97 21.36 9.97
C ASP A 41 25.25 21.40 11.33
N THR A 42 26.08 21.43 12.37
CA THR A 42 25.74 21.80 13.74
C THR A 42 25.30 23.26 13.78
N VAL A 43 24.01 23.52 14.04
CA VAL A 43 23.56 24.84 14.48
C VAL A 43 23.41 24.83 16.00
N GLU A 44 24.47 25.25 16.68
CA GLU A 44 24.47 25.70 18.08
C GLU A 44 24.93 27.17 18.10
N THR A 45 24.02 28.07 18.49
CA THR A 45 24.30 29.42 19.07
C THR A 45 22.98 30.20 19.09
N ALA A 46 22.27 30.28 20.22
CA ALA A 46 22.47 31.19 21.37
C ALA A 46 22.00 32.64 21.08
N GLY A 47 20.97 33.08 21.82
CA GLY A 47 20.51 34.47 21.87
C GLY A 47 19.11 34.67 22.47
N LYS A 48 19.01 34.70 23.80
CA LYS A 48 17.85 35.26 24.57
C LYS A 48 17.90 36.82 24.51
N PRO A 49 17.02 37.56 25.23
CA PRO A 49 15.58 37.76 25.10
C PRO A 49 15.23 39.26 24.96
N VAL A 50 14.05 39.64 24.46
CA VAL A 50 13.48 40.97 24.80
C VAL A 50 11.96 40.84 24.94
N ALA A 51 11.51 40.99 26.18
CA ALA A 51 10.14 41.37 26.49
C ALA A 51 10.03 42.89 26.37
N SER A 52 9.01 43.37 25.66
CA SER A 52 8.40 44.67 25.96
C SER A 52 6.91 44.54 25.72
N GLN A 53 6.19 44.46 26.83
CA GLN A 53 4.75 44.69 26.91
C GLN A 53 4.49 46.20 26.93
N GLU A 54 3.21 46.55 26.98
CA GLU A 54 2.60 47.86 27.27
C GLU A 54 2.18 48.66 26.03
N ALA A 55 0.99 49.25 25.91
CA ALA A 55 -0.36 49.09 26.46
C ALA A 55 -1.26 50.09 25.69
N ALA A 56 -2.55 50.11 26.05
CA ALA A 56 -3.59 51.10 25.75
C ALA A 56 -4.35 50.89 24.43
N LYS A 57 -5.54 50.25 24.45
CA LYS A 57 -6.89 50.69 24.90
C LYS A 57 -7.65 51.60 23.91
N THR A 58 -8.87 51.11 23.65
CA THR A 58 -10.11 51.81 23.29
C THR A 58 -10.40 52.04 21.81
N GLY A 59 -11.48 51.40 21.35
CA GLY A 59 -12.11 51.61 20.06
C GLY A 59 -13.19 50.55 19.82
N ASP A 60 -14.22 50.56 20.67
CA ASP A 60 -15.43 49.76 20.53
C ASP A 60 -16.17 50.19 19.24
N ALA A 61 -16.29 49.28 18.29
CA ALA A 61 -17.20 49.36 17.17
C ALA A 61 -17.64 47.92 16.85
N PRO A 62 -18.94 47.57 16.90
CA PRO A 62 -19.38 46.20 16.66
C PRO A 62 -19.12 45.83 15.19
N LYS A 63 -18.17 44.93 14.96
CA LYS A 63 -18.05 44.24 13.67
C LYS A 63 -19.21 43.23 13.60
N PRO A 64 -20.05 43.26 12.55
CA PRO A 64 -21.12 42.29 12.40
C PRO A 64 -20.55 40.87 12.44
N GLU A 65 -21.08 40.04 13.34
CA GLU A 65 -20.76 38.62 13.41
C GLU A 65 -21.03 37.97 12.04
N PRO A 66 -20.05 37.24 11.46
CA PRO A 66 -20.32 36.34 10.36
C PRO A 66 -21.36 35.31 10.82
N PRO A 67 -22.39 35.00 10.01
CA PRO A 67 -23.41 34.04 10.37
C PRO A 67 -22.77 32.68 10.70
N PRO A 68 -23.34 31.93 11.67
CA PRO A 68 -22.79 30.65 12.10
C PRO A 68 -22.67 29.70 10.90
N GLU A 69 -21.46 29.19 10.68
CA GLU A 69 -21.22 28.13 9.70
C GLU A 69 -22.14 26.94 10.00
N PRO A 70 -22.86 26.41 9.00
CA PRO A 70 -23.67 25.21 9.17
C PRO A 70 -22.79 24.06 9.70
N PRO A 71 -23.33 23.18 10.58
CA PRO A 71 -22.59 22.02 11.04
C PRO A 71 -22.08 21.22 9.83
N PRO A 72 -20.86 20.64 9.89
CA PRO A 72 -20.33 19.83 8.81
C PRO A 72 -21.36 18.76 8.44
N GLN A 73 -21.94 18.89 7.24
CA GLN A 73 -22.76 17.86 6.64
C GLN A 73 -21.96 16.54 6.70
N PRO A 74 -22.58 15.39 7.02
CA PRO A 74 -21.92 14.09 6.96
C PRO A 74 -21.48 13.82 5.51
N GLN A 75 -20.31 14.32 5.12
CA GLN A 75 -19.76 14.06 3.80
C GLN A 75 -19.31 12.60 3.78
N PRO A 76 -19.65 11.83 2.73
CA PRO A 76 -19.18 10.46 2.61
C PRO A 76 -17.66 10.47 2.69
N ARG A 77 -17.11 9.74 3.66
CA ARG A 77 -15.66 9.73 3.88
C ARG A 77 -15.04 8.83 2.81
N LEU A 78 -14.33 9.46 1.88
CA LEU A 78 -13.46 8.76 0.92
C LEU A 78 -12.19 8.33 1.65
N GLU A 79 -12.07 7.02 1.91
CA GLU A 79 -10.85 6.42 2.44
C GLU A 79 -10.19 5.57 1.35
N LYS A 80 -8.85 5.52 1.36
CA LYS A 80 -8.12 4.66 0.43
C LYS A 80 -8.49 3.20 0.68
N ALA A 81 -8.72 2.43 -0.37
CA ALA A 81 -9.00 1.01 -0.26
C ALA A 81 -7.72 0.29 0.22
N GLN A 82 -7.72 -0.13 1.48
CA GLN A 82 -6.60 -0.78 2.14
C GLN A 82 -7.07 -1.97 2.97
N ALA A 83 -6.11 -2.77 3.45
CA ALA A 83 -6.39 -3.90 4.32
C ALA A 83 -7.29 -3.49 5.50
N GLY A 84 -8.46 -4.13 5.58
CA GLY A 84 -9.51 -3.83 6.54
C GLY A 84 -10.74 -3.13 5.98
N ALA A 85 -10.75 -2.78 4.70
CA ALA A 85 -11.92 -2.23 4.03
C ALA A 85 -13.14 -3.16 4.13
N SER A 86 -12.93 -4.47 4.17
CA SER A 86 -14.00 -5.46 4.31
C SER A 86 -14.62 -5.49 5.71
N GLY A 87 -13.94 -4.97 6.73
CA GLY A 87 -14.25 -5.24 8.14
C GLY A 87 -13.90 -6.67 8.58
N LYS A 88 -13.64 -7.58 7.64
CA LYS A 88 -13.07 -8.90 7.94
C LYS A 88 -11.69 -8.72 8.56
N GLY A 89 -11.41 -9.49 9.61
CA GLY A 89 -10.22 -9.30 10.44
C GLY A 89 -10.36 -8.27 11.56
N ASP A 90 -11.55 -7.73 11.83
CA ASP A 90 -11.83 -6.96 13.05
C ASP A 90 -12.42 -7.89 14.13
N TYR A 91 -11.60 -8.80 14.66
CA TYR A 91 -12.04 -9.78 15.67
C TYR A 91 -11.64 -9.41 17.10
N GLY A 92 -11.06 -8.23 17.30
CA GLY A 92 -10.49 -7.81 18.59
C GLY A 92 -9.19 -8.54 18.95
N ALA A 93 -8.54 -8.08 20.03
CA ALA A 93 -7.30 -8.67 20.52
C ALA A 93 -7.58 -9.96 21.29
N GLY A 94 -6.80 -11.01 20.99
CA GLY A 94 -6.94 -12.31 21.65
C GLY A 94 -6.00 -13.34 21.06
N ILE A 95 -5.63 -14.36 21.84
CA ILE A 95 -4.64 -15.37 21.43
C ILE A 95 -5.06 -16.09 20.14
N LEU A 96 -6.37 -16.31 19.94
CA LEU A 96 -6.90 -16.96 18.74
C LEU A 96 -7.36 -15.96 17.67
N THR A 97 -7.87 -14.80 18.08
CA THR A 97 -8.44 -13.81 17.15
C THR A 97 -7.37 -12.97 16.46
N THR A 98 -6.23 -12.69 17.12
CA THR A 98 -5.12 -11.95 16.52
C THR A 98 -4.54 -12.63 15.28
N PRO A 99 -4.12 -13.92 15.29
CA PRO A 99 -3.60 -14.56 14.08
C PRO A 99 -4.66 -14.64 12.98
N LEU A 100 -5.93 -14.83 13.34
CA LEU A 100 -7.04 -14.82 12.39
C LEU A 100 -7.23 -13.43 11.74
N SER A 101 -7.19 -12.36 12.53
CA SER A 101 -7.26 -10.98 12.07
C SER A 101 -6.14 -10.66 11.08
N VAL A 102 -4.91 -11.05 11.42
CA VAL A 102 -3.74 -10.84 10.55
C VAL A 102 -3.89 -11.60 9.24
N TYR A 103 -4.40 -12.84 9.25
CA TYR A 103 -4.64 -13.61 8.03
C TYR A 103 -5.53 -12.86 7.03
N PHE A 104 -6.70 -12.39 7.46
CA PHE A 104 -7.61 -11.67 6.57
C PHE A 104 -7.04 -10.31 6.13
N ARG A 105 -6.36 -9.58 7.02
CA ARG A 105 -5.72 -8.31 6.69
C ARG A 105 -4.59 -8.48 5.68
N ALA A 106 -3.79 -9.53 5.82
CA ALA A 106 -2.75 -9.87 4.85
C ALA A 106 -3.37 -10.25 3.49
N GLN A 107 -4.44 -11.05 3.49
CA GLN A 107 -5.14 -11.43 2.26
C GLN A 107 -5.69 -10.20 1.53
N GLU A 108 -6.34 -9.29 2.24
CA GLU A 108 -6.86 -8.04 1.66
C GLU A 108 -5.73 -7.16 1.11
N ARG A 109 -4.61 -7.06 1.82
CA ARG A 109 -3.44 -6.31 1.34
C ARG A 109 -2.93 -6.85 0.00
N VAL A 110 -2.78 -8.17 -0.11
CA VAL A 110 -2.31 -8.82 -1.35
C VAL A 110 -3.28 -8.53 -2.50
N ILE A 111 -4.59 -8.55 -2.25
CA ILE A 111 -5.58 -8.23 -3.28
C ILE A 111 -5.45 -6.77 -3.74
N PHE A 112 -5.32 -5.82 -2.81
CA PHE A 112 -5.16 -4.41 -3.17
C PHE A 112 -3.83 -4.13 -3.88
N ASP A 113 -2.74 -4.80 -3.50
CA ASP A 113 -1.46 -4.71 -4.18
C ASP A 113 -1.55 -5.26 -5.62
N GLN A 114 -2.30 -6.35 -5.82
CA GLN A 114 -2.60 -6.88 -7.16
C GLN A 114 -3.38 -5.87 -8.00
N VAL A 115 -4.38 -5.21 -7.43
CA VAL A 115 -5.14 -4.15 -8.12
C VAL A 115 -4.21 -3.05 -8.61
N THR A 116 -3.30 -2.56 -7.76
CA THR A 116 -2.29 -1.56 -8.15
C THR A 116 -1.37 -2.08 -9.25
N TYR A 117 -0.97 -3.34 -9.18
CA TYR A 117 -0.15 -3.97 -10.22
C TYR A 117 -0.90 -4.04 -11.57
N PHE A 118 -2.15 -4.48 -11.58
CA PHE A 118 -2.93 -4.59 -12.82
C PHE A 118 -3.27 -3.22 -13.42
N LEU A 119 -3.46 -2.20 -12.58
CA LEU A 119 -3.60 -0.84 -13.07
C LEU A 119 -2.31 -0.35 -13.75
N LYS A 120 -1.14 -0.62 -13.17
CA LYS A 120 0.16 -0.33 -13.80
C LYS A 120 0.32 -1.10 -15.12
N LEU A 121 -0.09 -2.37 -15.15
CA LEU A 121 -0.06 -3.18 -16.36
C LEU A 121 -0.97 -2.62 -17.45
N PHE A 122 -2.20 -2.23 -17.10
CA PHE A 122 -3.15 -1.60 -18.01
C PHE A 122 -2.59 -0.28 -18.57
N LYS A 123 -1.96 0.54 -17.73
CA LYS A 123 -1.29 1.76 -18.14
C LYS A 123 -0.14 1.48 -19.10
N ALA A 124 0.67 0.46 -18.83
CA ALA A 124 1.78 0.09 -19.68
C ALA A 124 1.31 -0.47 -21.03
N SER A 125 0.21 -1.22 -21.07
CA SER A 125 -0.32 -1.81 -22.31
C SER A 125 -1.11 -0.82 -23.17
N ASN A 126 -1.89 0.07 -22.56
CA ASN A 126 -2.75 1.02 -23.27
C ASN A 126 -2.16 2.44 -23.38
N GLY A 127 -1.04 2.71 -22.71
CA GLY A 127 -0.42 4.04 -22.63
C GLY A 127 -1.24 5.07 -21.83
N ARG A 128 -2.31 4.66 -21.14
CA ARG A 128 -3.19 5.53 -20.36
C ARG A 128 -3.79 4.80 -19.16
N ALA A 129 -4.17 5.55 -18.12
CA ALA A 129 -4.99 5.03 -17.04
C ALA A 129 -6.46 4.88 -17.46
N PRO A 130 -7.24 4.05 -16.75
CA PRO A 130 -8.69 4.02 -16.89
C PRO A 130 -9.28 5.41 -16.62
N LYS A 131 -10.21 5.85 -17.48
CA LYS A 131 -10.83 7.18 -17.41
C LYS A 131 -12.01 7.21 -16.45
N SER A 132 -12.63 6.07 -16.19
CA SER A 132 -13.82 5.95 -15.36
C SER A 132 -13.73 4.74 -14.43
N HIS A 133 -14.55 4.78 -13.38
CA HIS A 133 -14.71 3.66 -12.47
C HIS A 133 -15.22 2.39 -13.17
N GLU A 134 -16.12 2.54 -14.13
CA GLU A 134 -16.64 1.40 -14.90
C GLU A 134 -15.57 0.74 -15.77
N GLU A 135 -14.74 1.54 -16.44
CA GLU A 135 -13.60 1.04 -17.23
C GLU A 135 -12.61 0.30 -16.33
N PHE A 136 -12.30 0.88 -15.16
CA PHE A 136 -11.44 0.22 -14.17
C PHE A 136 -12.02 -1.13 -13.72
N MET A 137 -13.31 -1.18 -13.38
CA MET A 137 -13.94 -2.41 -12.90
C MET A 137 -14.02 -3.49 -13.99
N ASN A 138 -14.25 -3.13 -15.25
CA ASN A 138 -14.31 -4.11 -16.34
C ASN A 138 -12.92 -4.53 -16.82
N ASP A 139 -12.06 -3.56 -17.16
CA ASP A 139 -10.81 -3.82 -17.88
C ASP A 139 -9.61 -4.09 -16.96
N VAL A 140 -9.67 -3.67 -15.69
CA VAL A 140 -8.63 -3.96 -14.70
C VAL A 140 -9.08 -5.09 -13.78
N ILE A 141 -10.27 -5.00 -13.19
CA ILE A 141 -10.72 -5.99 -12.19
C ILE A 141 -11.25 -7.27 -12.86
N LYS A 142 -12.28 -7.18 -13.71
CA LYS A 142 -12.88 -8.38 -14.33
C LYS A 142 -11.94 -9.05 -15.33
N ALA A 143 -11.26 -8.28 -16.18
CA ALA A 143 -10.34 -8.83 -17.17
C ALA A 143 -9.19 -9.64 -16.55
N ASN A 144 -8.71 -9.23 -15.37
CA ASN A 144 -7.64 -9.92 -14.64
C ASN A 144 -8.18 -10.87 -13.55
N MET A 145 -9.49 -11.13 -13.52
CA MET A 145 -10.15 -12.03 -12.57
C MET A 145 -9.87 -11.70 -11.09
N VAL A 146 -9.65 -10.42 -10.78
CA VAL A 146 -9.36 -9.98 -9.41
C VAL A 146 -10.65 -10.01 -8.59
N LYS A 147 -10.64 -10.76 -7.50
CA LYS A 147 -11.77 -10.83 -6.57
C LYS A 147 -11.59 -9.77 -5.49
N LEU A 148 -12.22 -8.61 -5.70
CA LEU A 148 -12.28 -7.59 -4.67
C LEU A 148 -12.98 -8.13 -3.41
N PRO A 149 -12.46 -7.83 -2.21
CA PRO A 149 -13.11 -8.26 -0.98
C PRO A 149 -14.47 -7.56 -0.84
N THR A 150 -15.44 -8.26 -0.29
CA THR A 150 -16.77 -7.67 0.00
C THR A 150 -16.61 -6.58 1.04
N LEU A 151 -17.07 -5.36 0.77
CA LEU A 151 -17.03 -4.28 1.74
C LEU A 151 -18.06 -4.48 2.86
N ARG A 152 -17.94 -3.68 3.93
CA ARG A 152 -18.96 -3.61 4.99
C ARG A 152 -20.29 -3.12 4.39
N PRO A 153 -21.43 -3.51 4.96
CA PRO A 153 -22.73 -3.11 4.43
C PRO A 153 -22.83 -1.57 4.39
N GLY A 154 -23.14 -1.02 3.22
CA GLY A 154 -23.25 0.42 2.99
C GLY A 154 -21.98 1.10 2.45
N ASP A 155 -20.83 0.42 2.48
CA ASP A 155 -19.58 0.91 1.90
C ASP A 155 -19.52 0.53 0.39
N GLU A 156 -19.05 1.45 -0.45
CA GLU A 156 -18.96 1.25 -1.91
C GLU A 156 -17.54 1.50 -2.46
N TYR A 157 -17.15 0.75 -3.49
CA TYR A 157 -15.88 0.99 -4.18
C TYR A 157 -16.00 2.16 -5.16
N PHE A 158 -15.00 3.03 -5.15
CA PHE A 158 -14.91 4.17 -6.04
C PHE A 158 -13.49 4.32 -6.57
N TYR A 159 -13.34 4.43 -7.88
CA TYR A 159 -12.03 4.66 -8.49
C TYR A 159 -11.89 6.13 -8.86
N ASP A 160 -10.78 6.74 -8.44
CA ASP A 160 -10.44 8.13 -8.77
C ASP A 160 -9.41 8.14 -9.92
N PRO A 161 -9.77 8.59 -11.13
CA PRO A 161 -8.84 8.66 -12.27
C PRO A 161 -7.68 9.64 -12.09
N GLN A 162 -7.84 10.67 -11.24
CA GLN A 162 -6.77 11.65 -11.01
C GLN A 162 -5.68 11.09 -10.10
N LYS A 163 -6.09 10.30 -9.11
CA LYS A 163 -5.18 9.64 -8.17
C LYS A 163 -4.72 8.28 -8.66
N GLU A 164 -5.42 7.72 -9.65
CA GLU A 164 -5.18 6.37 -10.19
C GLU A 164 -5.27 5.27 -9.13
N GLU A 165 -6.12 5.49 -8.13
CA GLU A 165 -6.25 4.63 -6.95
C GLU A 165 -7.71 4.29 -6.65
N LEU A 166 -7.90 3.14 -6.01
CA LEU A 166 -9.20 2.68 -5.53
C LEU A 166 -9.47 3.24 -4.12
N PHE A 167 -10.64 3.82 -3.95
CA PHE A 167 -11.18 4.35 -2.71
C PHE A 167 -12.42 3.55 -2.28
N VAL A 168 -12.76 3.70 -1.01
CA VAL A 168 -13.98 3.20 -0.39
C VAL A 168 -14.77 4.40 0.10
N LEU A 169 -15.98 4.55 -0.43
CA LEU A 169 -16.98 5.49 0.04
C LEU A 169 -17.66 4.87 1.27
N LYS A 170 -17.43 5.46 2.43
CA LYS A 170 -18.12 5.04 3.66
C LYS A 170 -19.42 5.82 3.83
N ARG A 171 -20.56 5.14 3.87
CA ARG A 171 -21.82 5.73 4.34
C ARG A 171 -21.83 5.66 5.86
N GLN A 172 -21.79 6.84 6.48
CA GLN A 172 -22.00 7.04 7.92
C GLN A 172 -23.48 6.82 8.26
#